data_AF-A0A7L3BWQ4-F1
#
_entry.id   AF-A0A7L3BWQ4-F1
#
_cell.length_a   1.000
_cell.length_b   1.000
_cell.length_c   1.000
_cell.angle_alpha   90.00
_cell.angle_beta   90.00
_cell.angle_gamma   90.00
#
_symmetry.space_group_name_H-M   'P 1'
#
loop_
_entity.id
_entity.type
_entity.pdbx_description
1 polymer ?
#
loop_
_entity_poly.entity_id
_entity_poly.type
_entity_poly.pdbx_seq_one_letter_code
_entity_poly.pdbx_strand_id
1 'polypeptide(L)'
;TLSARVSPQIFCVHGGLSPSIQTLDQIRTIDRKQEVPHDGPMCDLLWSDPEDTTGWGVSPRGAGYLFGSDVVAQFNASNDIDMICRAHQLVMEGYKWHFNETVLTVWSAPNYCYRCGNVAAILELDEHLQKEFIIFEAAPQETRGIPSKKPVADYFL
;
A
#
# COMPACT_ATOMS: atom_id res chain seq x y z
N THR A 1 -10.19 -8.88 -2.83
CA THR A 1 -10.71 -8.22 -1.60
C THR A 1 -10.14 -6.81 -1.58
N LEU A 2 -10.58 -5.91 -0.71
CA LEU A 2 -9.95 -4.56 -0.61
C LEU A 2 -8.72 -4.56 0.31
N SER A 3 -8.71 -5.51 1.25
CA SER A 3 -7.62 -5.72 2.20
C SER A 3 -7.50 -7.21 2.54
N ALA A 4 -6.45 -7.56 3.27
CA ALA A 4 -6.26 -8.86 3.88
C ALA A 4 -5.78 -8.70 5.32
N ARG A 5 -6.02 -9.72 6.14
CA ARG A 5 -5.44 -9.81 7.49
C ARG A 5 -4.58 -11.08 7.52
N VAL A 6 -3.28 -10.93 7.77
CA VAL A 6 -2.31 -12.03 7.83
C VAL A 6 -1.97 -12.25 9.29
N SER A 7 -2.44 -13.36 9.86
CA SER A 7 -2.48 -13.56 11.32
C SER A 7 -3.31 -12.46 12.02
N PRO A 8 -3.66 -12.54 13.31
CA PRO A 8 -4.26 -11.40 13.99
C PRO A 8 -3.43 -10.12 13.88
N GLN A 9 -2.11 -10.21 13.70
CA GLN A 9 -1.18 -9.09 13.92
C GLN A 9 -0.93 -8.16 12.70
N ILE A 10 -1.17 -8.60 11.46
CA ILE A 10 -0.79 -7.80 10.27
C ILE A 10 -2.01 -7.49 9.41
N PHE A 11 -2.24 -6.19 9.16
CA PHE A 11 -3.25 -5.72 8.23
C PHE A 11 -2.61 -5.32 6.90
N CYS A 12 -3.07 -5.90 5.79
CA CYS A 12 -2.56 -5.60 4.45
C CYS A 12 -3.59 -4.83 3.63
N VAL A 13 -3.18 -3.70 3.03
CA VAL A 13 -4.03 -2.85 2.19
C VAL A 13 -3.19 -2.19 1.10
N HIS A 14 -3.74 -1.90 -0.09
CA HIS A 14 -2.94 -1.29 -1.15
C HIS A 14 -2.53 0.15 -0.83
N GLY A 15 -3.53 1.01 -0.60
CA GLY A 15 -3.40 2.40 -0.23
C GLY A 15 -3.10 2.53 1.26
N GLY A 16 -4.09 2.87 2.06
CA GLY A 16 -3.86 3.09 3.48
C GLY A 16 -5.15 3.08 4.28
N LEU A 17 -5.19 3.89 5.34
CA LEU A 17 -6.37 4.00 6.19
C LEU A 17 -7.41 4.98 5.62
N SER A 18 -8.64 4.89 6.12
CA SER A 18 -9.73 5.81 5.79
C SER A 18 -10.27 6.48 7.06
N PRO A 19 -10.57 7.79 7.06
CA PRO A 19 -11.24 8.44 8.19
C PRO A 19 -12.65 7.88 8.44
N SER A 20 -13.24 7.19 7.45
CA SER A 20 -14.56 6.56 7.55
C SER A 20 -14.50 5.13 8.11
N ILE A 21 -13.31 4.59 8.38
CA ILE A 21 -13.10 3.20 8.80
C ILE A 21 -12.28 3.19 10.09
N GLN A 22 -12.93 2.79 11.18
CA GLN A 22 -12.32 2.60 12.48
C GLN A 22 -12.03 1.12 12.75
N THR A 23 -12.80 0.21 12.17
CA THR A 23 -12.65 -1.24 12.40
C THR A 23 -12.55 -2.06 11.12
N LEU A 24 -11.86 -3.21 11.21
CA LEU A 24 -11.73 -4.17 10.11
C LEU A 24 -13.08 -4.72 9.64
N ASP A 25 -14.08 -4.80 10.52
CA ASP A 25 -15.42 -5.27 10.16
C ASP A 25 -16.16 -4.29 9.24
N GLN A 26 -15.92 -2.98 9.37
CA GLN A 26 -16.47 -2.00 8.43
C GLN A 26 -15.94 -2.17 7.01
N ILE A 27 -14.73 -2.71 6.83
CA ILE A 27 -14.19 -3.01 5.50
C ILE A 27 -14.97 -4.17 4.84
N ARG A 28 -15.44 -5.13 5.64
CA ARG A 28 -16.16 -6.32 5.16
C ARG A 28 -17.56 -5.98 4.62
N THR A 29 -18.13 -4.85 5.02
CA THR A 29 -19.46 -4.41 4.58
C THR A 29 -19.43 -3.56 3.30
N ILE A 30 -18.24 -3.18 2.82
CA ILE A 30 -18.09 -2.39 1.59
C ILE A 30 -18.50 -3.26 0.38
N ASP A 31 -19.48 -2.77 -0.40
CA ASP A 31 -19.77 -3.36 -1.71
C ASP A 31 -18.63 -3.03 -2.69
N ARG A 32 -17.72 -3.98 -2.86
CA ARG A 32 -16.55 -3.81 -3.72
C ARG A 32 -16.79 -4.19 -5.19
N LYS A 33 -17.99 -4.63 -5.57
CA LYS A 33 -18.29 -5.08 -6.95
C LYS A 33 -18.77 -3.92 -7.82
N GLN A 34 -18.00 -2.85 -7.80
CA GLN A 34 -18.26 -1.62 -8.53
C GLN A 34 -16.94 -0.97 -8.92
N GLU A 35 -17.00 0.04 -9.78
CA GLU A 35 -15.87 0.94 -10.01
C GLU A 35 -15.47 1.63 -8.71
N VAL A 36 -14.18 1.94 -8.56
CA VAL A 36 -13.70 2.68 -7.40
C VAL A 36 -14.35 4.08 -7.42
N PRO A 37 -15.12 4.47 -6.39
CA PRO A 37 -15.71 5.80 -6.33
C PRO A 37 -14.63 6.89 -6.23
N HIS A 38 -15.00 8.14 -6.49
CA HIS A 38 -14.07 9.28 -6.34
C HIS A 38 -13.75 9.62 -4.88
N ASP A 39 -14.60 9.21 -3.94
CA ASP A 39 -14.44 9.43 -2.51
C ASP A 39 -14.94 8.24 -1.67
N GLY A 40 -14.77 8.35 -0.35
CA GLY A 40 -15.27 7.37 0.60
C GLY A 40 -14.37 6.17 0.83
N PRO A 41 -14.83 5.20 1.65
CA PRO A 41 -13.96 4.19 2.27
C PRO A 41 -13.24 3.28 1.27
N MET A 42 -13.87 2.94 0.14
CA MET A 42 -13.23 2.13 -0.90
C MET A 42 -12.10 2.90 -1.60
N CYS A 43 -12.33 4.19 -1.90
CA CYS A 43 -11.32 5.06 -2.50
C CYS A 43 -10.13 5.24 -1.54
N ASP A 44 -10.40 5.60 -0.29
CA ASP A 44 -9.39 5.87 0.73
C ASP A 44 -8.46 4.65 0.96
N LEU A 45 -9.04 3.45 1.08
CA LEU A 45 -8.27 2.20 1.23
C LEU A 45 -7.31 1.96 0.05
N LEU A 46 -7.58 2.53 -1.13
CA LEU A 46 -6.76 2.34 -2.33
C LEU A 46 -5.80 3.52 -2.60
N TRP A 47 -6.06 4.70 -2.03
CA TRP A 47 -5.36 5.95 -2.40
C TRP A 47 -4.70 6.71 -1.24
N SER A 48 -5.02 6.38 0.01
CA SER A 48 -4.42 7.07 1.17
C SER A 48 -2.95 6.71 1.37
N ASP A 49 -2.18 7.65 1.93
CA ASP A 49 -0.74 7.54 2.14
C ASP A 49 -0.31 7.91 3.58
N PRO A 50 0.68 7.20 4.17
CA PRO A 50 1.30 7.63 5.42
C PRO A 50 2.17 8.88 5.17
N GLU A 51 2.09 9.86 6.07
CA GLU A 51 2.90 11.09 6.05
C GLU A 51 3.31 11.50 7.47
N ASP A 52 4.44 12.19 7.61
CA ASP A 52 4.91 12.75 8.89
C ASP A 52 4.10 13.99 9.30
N THR A 53 2.78 13.81 9.46
CA THR A 53 1.79 14.78 9.92
C THR A 53 1.07 14.24 11.16
N THR A 54 0.32 15.10 11.85
CA THR A 54 -0.63 14.67 12.89
C THR A 54 -2.03 14.56 12.30
N GLY A 55 -2.74 13.49 12.64
CA GLY A 55 -4.12 13.27 12.21
C GLY A 55 -4.24 12.98 10.72
N TRP A 56 -5.31 13.51 10.12
CA TRP A 56 -5.62 13.36 8.70
C TRP A 56 -5.26 14.62 7.93
N GLY A 57 -4.74 14.46 6.71
CA GLY A 57 -4.49 15.53 5.75
C GLY A 57 -5.13 15.23 4.40
N VAL A 58 -5.35 16.27 3.58
CA VAL A 58 -5.84 16.08 2.21
C VAL A 58 -4.71 15.51 1.35
N SER A 59 -5.00 14.46 0.59
CA SER A 59 -4.03 13.86 -0.32
C SER A 59 -3.71 14.80 -1.49
N PRO A 60 -2.42 15.05 -1.80
CA PRO A 60 -2.04 15.81 -2.99
C PRO A 60 -2.29 15.04 -4.30
N ARG A 61 -2.68 13.75 -4.22
CA ARG A 61 -3.04 12.92 -5.39
C ARG A 61 -4.42 13.24 -5.95
N GLY A 62 -5.23 14.02 -5.23
CA GLY A 62 -6.63 14.30 -5.57
C GLY A 62 -7.62 13.19 -5.19
N ALA A 63 -7.17 12.14 -4.50
CA ALA A 63 -7.98 11.05 -3.97
C ALA A 63 -7.35 10.49 -2.68
N GLY A 64 -8.19 10.04 -1.73
CA GLY A 64 -7.76 9.55 -0.43
C GLY A 64 -7.22 10.64 0.51
N TYR A 65 -6.54 10.22 1.57
CA TYR A 65 -6.02 11.09 2.62
C TYR A 65 -4.56 10.80 2.96
N LEU A 66 -3.89 11.79 3.52
CA LEU A 66 -2.66 11.59 4.29
C LEU A 66 -3.03 11.19 5.72
N PHE A 67 -2.29 10.28 6.34
CA PHE A 67 -2.52 9.88 7.73
C PHE A 67 -1.22 9.81 8.52
N GLY A 68 -1.29 10.34 9.75
CA GLY A 68 -0.19 10.37 10.71
C GLY A 68 -0.05 9.12 11.57
N SER A 69 1.01 9.10 12.38
CA SER A 69 1.30 8.00 13.32
C SER A 69 0.24 7.83 14.40
N ASP A 70 -0.44 8.91 14.81
CA ASP A 70 -1.53 8.90 15.79
C ASP A 70 -2.78 8.17 15.26
N VAL A 71 -3.10 8.38 13.98
CA VAL A 71 -4.18 7.66 13.29
C VAL A 71 -3.88 6.16 13.25
N VAL A 72 -2.64 5.78 12.94
CA VAL A 72 -2.19 4.38 12.91
C VAL A 72 -2.27 3.78 14.30
N ALA A 73 -1.77 4.47 15.34
CA ALA A 73 -1.81 3.97 16.70
C ALA A 73 -3.25 3.68 17.17
N GLN A 74 -4.20 4.58 16.86
CA GLN A 74 -5.61 4.39 17.20
C GLN A 74 -6.23 3.21 16.44
N PHE A 75 -5.97 3.12 15.13
CA PHE A 75 -6.50 2.04 14.30
C PHE A 75 -5.94 0.68 14.74
N ASN A 76 -4.63 0.61 15.00
CA ASN A 76 -3.96 -0.61 15.45
C ASN A 76 -4.52 -1.10 16.80
N ALA A 77 -4.64 -0.20 17.78
CA ALA A 77 -5.18 -0.52 19.09
C ALA A 77 -6.66 -0.98 19.03
N SER A 78 -7.46 -0.36 18.15
CA SER A 78 -8.89 -0.69 18.02
C SER A 78 -9.13 -2.04 17.33
N ASN A 79 -8.15 -2.55 16.58
CA ASN A 79 -8.29 -3.74 15.74
C ASN A 79 -7.40 -4.92 16.17
N ASP A 80 -6.62 -4.75 17.24
CA ASP A 80 -5.67 -5.73 17.74
C ASP A 80 -4.72 -6.20 16.62
N ILE A 81 -4.07 -5.21 15.98
CA ILE A 81 -3.04 -5.42 14.95
C ILE A 81 -1.77 -4.68 15.37
N ASP A 82 -0.61 -5.21 15.01
CA ASP A 82 0.69 -4.64 15.34
C ASP A 82 1.19 -3.70 14.24
N MET A 83 0.92 -4.06 12.98
CA MET A 83 1.39 -3.30 11.83
C MET A 83 0.47 -3.34 10.62
N ILE A 84 0.64 -2.33 9.77
CA ILE A 84 0.00 -2.21 8.46
C ILE A 84 1.06 -2.46 7.38
N CYS A 85 0.81 -3.40 6.48
CA CYS A 85 1.62 -3.63 5.28
C CYS A 85 0.89 -3.08 4.05
N ARG A 86 1.55 -2.23 3.28
CA ARG A 86 0.95 -1.50 2.17
C ARG A 86 1.89 -1.32 0.96
N ALA A 87 1.39 -0.75 -0.12
CA ALA A 87 2.16 -0.50 -1.35
C ALA A 87 2.01 0.95 -1.85
N HIS A 88 1.51 1.17 -3.07
CA HIS A 88 1.10 2.45 -3.69
C HIS A 88 2.17 3.55 -3.86
N GLN A 89 3.00 3.85 -2.85
CA GLN A 89 4.10 4.79 -2.93
C GLN A 89 5.35 4.11 -3.47
N LEU A 90 5.94 4.72 -4.51
CA LEU A 90 7.27 4.34 -4.96
C LEU A 90 8.29 4.60 -3.84
N VAL A 91 9.10 3.60 -3.54
CA VAL A 91 10.24 3.68 -2.61
C VAL A 91 11.48 3.17 -3.32
N MET A 92 12.59 3.91 -3.22
CA MET A 92 13.78 3.67 -4.04
C MET A 92 14.48 2.36 -3.67
N GLU A 93 14.41 2.00 -2.40
CA GLU A 93 15.02 0.84 -1.77
C GLU A 93 14.10 -0.39 -1.81
N GLY A 94 12.95 -0.31 -2.49
CA GLY A 94 11.97 -1.39 -2.60
C GLY A 94 11.04 -1.54 -1.40
N TYR A 95 11.43 -1.10 -0.19
CA TYR A 95 10.54 -0.99 0.96
C TYR A 95 10.90 0.21 1.85
N LYS A 96 9.96 0.65 2.70
CA LYS A 96 10.16 1.72 3.69
C LYS A 96 9.29 1.50 4.91
N TRP A 97 9.89 1.60 6.10
CA TRP A 97 9.15 1.69 7.36
C TRP A 97 8.75 3.13 7.66
N HIS A 98 7.55 3.29 8.23
CA HIS A 98 7.02 4.54 8.75
C HIS A 98 6.61 4.35 10.21
N PHE A 99 6.55 5.45 10.96
CA PHE A 99 5.93 5.52 12.28
C PHE A 99 6.42 4.43 13.26
N ASN A 100 7.72 4.38 13.51
CA ASN A 100 8.35 3.38 14.40
C ASN A 100 7.97 1.93 14.03
N GLU A 101 8.07 1.60 12.74
CA GLU A 101 7.83 0.26 12.18
C GLU A 101 6.38 -0.25 12.32
N THR A 102 5.41 0.65 12.50
CA THR A 102 3.98 0.28 12.53
C THR A 102 3.32 0.30 11.17
N VAL A 103 3.94 0.93 10.16
CA VAL A 103 3.50 0.88 8.76
C VAL A 103 4.68 0.56 7.86
N LEU A 104 4.51 -0.42 6.99
CA LEU A 104 5.47 -0.84 5.99
C LEU A 104 4.93 -0.55 4.60
N THR A 105 5.68 0.19 3.79
CA THR A 105 5.47 0.29 2.34
C THR A 105 6.39 -0.71 1.63
N VAL A 106 5.84 -1.58 0.79
CA VAL A 106 6.56 -2.51 -0.10
C VAL A 106 6.24 -2.18 -1.55
N TRP A 107 7.28 -2.13 -2.38
CA TRP A 107 7.19 -1.86 -3.81
C TRP A 107 7.88 -2.95 -4.62
N SER A 108 7.13 -3.64 -5.47
CA SER A 108 7.63 -4.84 -6.18
C SER A 108 7.87 -4.63 -7.68
N ALA A 109 7.90 -3.37 -8.17
CA ALA A 109 8.16 -3.05 -9.58
C ALA A 109 9.51 -2.34 -9.76
N PRO A 110 10.60 -3.08 -10.08
CA PRO A 110 11.93 -2.49 -10.18
C PRO A 110 12.07 -1.63 -11.44
N ASN A 111 12.88 -0.58 -11.36
CA ASN A 111 13.05 0.45 -12.39
C ASN A 111 11.70 0.92 -12.95
N TYR A 112 10.85 1.43 -12.07
CA TYR A 112 9.47 1.79 -12.40
C TYR A 112 9.41 2.74 -13.61
N CYS A 113 8.50 2.41 -14.52
CA CYS A 113 8.34 3.06 -15.83
C CYS A 113 9.64 3.20 -16.65
N TYR A 114 10.64 2.34 -16.41
CA TYR A 114 11.98 2.40 -17.03
C TYR A 114 12.75 3.70 -16.80
N ARG A 115 12.39 4.45 -15.76
CA ARG A 115 12.90 5.80 -15.51
C ARG A 115 13.35 6.02 -14.08
N CYS A 116 12.70 5.37 -13.11
CA CYS A 116 12.92 5.68 -11.70
C CYS A 116 14.21 5.07 -11.14
N GLY A 117 14.68 3.95 -11.68
CA GLY A 117 15.91 3.30 -11.19
C GLY A 117 15.82 2.68 -9.78
N ASN A 118 14.63 2.58 -9.20
CA ASN A 118 14.41 1.92 -7.90
C ASN A 118 14.67 0.40 -7.98
N VAL A 119 15.05 -0.19 -6.85
CA VAL A 119 14.95 -1.65 -6.65
C VAL A 119 13.53 -2.03 -6.23
N ALA A 120 13.24 -3.32 -6.18
CA ALA A 120 11.97 -3.86 -5.73
C ALA A 120 12.16 -4.79 -4.54
N ALA A 121 11.12 -4.95 -3.73
CA ALA A 121 11.10 -5.84 -2.59
C ALA A 121 9.85 -6.72 -2.58
N ILE A 122 9.97 -7.87 -1.91
CA ILE A 122 8.88 -8.68 -1.39
C ILE A 122 9.11 -8.86 0.11
N LEU A 123 8.05 -8.80 0.90
CA LEU A 123 8.08 -9.22 2.30
C LEU A 123 7.64 -10.69 2.37
N GLU A 124 8.54 -11.55 2.82
CA GLU A 124 8.23 -12.92 3.21
C GLU A 124 7.91 -12.99 4.71
N LEU A 125 6.89 -13.76 5.03
CA LEU A 125 6.45 -14.04 6.39
C LEU A 125 6.46 -15.56 6.58
N ASP A 126 7.26 -16.04 7.52
CA ASP A 126 7.25 -17.46 7.88
C ASP A 126 6.05 -17.82 8.79
N GLU A 127 5.99 -19.08 9.22
CA GLU A 127 4.95 -19.60 10.11
C GLU A 127 4.95 -18.97 11.52
N HIS A 128 6.02 -18.26 11.88
CA HIS A 128 6.18 -17.52 13.13
C HIS A 128 6.11 -16.00 12.94
N LEU A 129 5.67 -15.53 11.75
CA LEU A 129 5.62 -14.12 11.35
C LEU A 129 6.96 -13.39 11.40
N GLN A 130 8.07 -14.13 11.33
CA GLN A 130 9.37 -13.52 11.10
C GLN A 130 9.38 -12.91 9.71
N LYS A 131 9.95 -11.72 9.62
CA LYS A 131 9.91 -10.85 8.44
C LYS A 131 11.26 -10.95 7.73
N GLU A 132 11.24 -11.39 6.48
CA GLU A 132 12.41 -11.34 5.60
C GLU A 132 12.09 -10.51 4.36
N PHE A 133 13.01 -9.64 3.96
CA PHE A 133 12.87 -8.85 2.75
C PHE A 133 13.73 -9.44 1.64
N ILE A 134 13.09 -9.86 0.54
CA ILE A 134 13.79 -10.23 -0.68
C ILE A 134 13.86 -9.00 -1.58
N ILE A 135 15.07 -8.49 -1.81
CA ILE A 135 15.33 -7.35 -2.70
C ILE A 135 15.80 -7.85 -4.06
N PHE A 136 15.25 -7.28 -5.13
CA PHE A 136 15.57 -7.66 -6.50
C PHE A 136 15.56 -6.46 -7.47
N GLU A 137 16.37 -6.59 -8.51
CA GLU A 137 16.49 -5.61 -9.59
C GLU A 137 15.65 -5.97 -10.81
N ALA A 138 15.58 -5.08 -11.79
CA ALA A 138 14.88 -5.33 -13.03
C ALA A 138 15.58 -6.42 -13.84
N ALA A 139 14.83 -7.42 -14.32
CA ALA A 139 15.38 -8.48 -15.16
C ALA A 139 16.11 -7.91 -16.39
N PRO A 140 17.23 -8.53 -16.84
CA PRO A 140 17.98 -8.10 -18.01
C PRO A 140 17.11 -7.93 -19.25
N GLN A 141 17.45 -7.00 -20.14
CA GLN A 141 16.62 -6.70 -21.31
C GLN A 141 16.48 -7.89 -22.28
N GLU A 142 17.49 -8.77 -22.33
CA GLU A 142 17.53 -9.96 -23.20
C GLU A 142 16.49 -11.02 -22.82
N THR A 143 16.02 -11.05 -21.57
CA THR A 143 14.97 -11.98 -21.10
C THR A 143 13.57 -11.37 -21.14
N ARG A 144 13.45 -10.09 -21.49
CA ARG A 144 12.16 -9.40 -21.64
C ARG A 144 11.56 -9.78 -22.98
N GLY A 145 10.56 -10.68 -22.98
CA GLY A 145 9.72 -10.87 -24.16
C GLY A 145 9.19 -9.52 -24.63
N ILE A 146 9.36 -9.20 -25.91
CA ILE A 146 8.91 -7.91 -26.47
C ILE A 146 7.40 -7.81 -26.20
N PRO A 147 6.94 -6.88 -25.35
CA PRO A 147 5.52 -6.66 -25.19
C PRO A 147 5.00 -6.20 -26.55
N SER A 148 3.99 -6.89 -27.10
CA SER A 148 3.23 -6.35 -28.24
C SER A 148 2.92 -4.89 -27.93
N LYS A 149 3.28 -3.95 -28.81
CA LYS A 149 2.94 -2.53 -28.67
C LYS A 149 1.42 -2.38 -28.56
N LYS A 150 0.87 -2.56 -27.37
CA LYS A 150 -0.49 -2.14 -27.07
C LYS A 150 -0.40 -0.63 -26.84
N PRO A 151 -1.30 0.16 -27.44
CA PRO A 151 -1.34 1.59 -27.19
C PRO A 151 -1.40 1.83 -25.68
N VAL A 152 -0.65 2.82 -25.21
CA VAL A 152 -0.72 3.30 -23.83
C VAL A 152 -2.18 3.64 -23.57
N ALA A 153 -2.78 3.03 -22.54
CA ALA A 153 -4.14 3.39 -22.16
C ALA A 153 -4.15 4.87 -21.72
N ASP A 154 -5.08 5.65 -22.25
CA ASP A 154 -5.18 7.11 -22.06
C ASP A 154 -5.31 7.54 -20.59
N TYR A 155 -5.52 6.59 -19.66
CA TYR A 155 -5.67 6.86 -18.23
C TYR A 155 -4.37 7.23 -17.50
N PHE A 156 -3.20 7.13 -18.16
CA PHE A 156 -1.89 7.48 -17.57
C PHE A 156 -1.32 8.83 -18.05
N LEU A 157 -2.14 9.67 -18.68
CA LEU A 157 -1.80 11.04 -19.10
C LEU A 157 -2.47 12.09 -18.20
#